data_AF-A0A2M7QUV0-F1
#
_entry.id   AF-A0A2M7QUV0-F1
#
_cell.length_a   1.000
_cell.length_b   1.000
_cell.length_c   1.000
_cell.angle_alpha   90.00
_cell.angle_beta   90.00
_cell.angle_gamma   90.00
#
_symmetry.space_group_name_H-M   'P 1'
#
loop_
_entity.id
_entity.type
_entity.pdbx_description
1 polymer ?
#
loop_
_entity_poly.entity_id
_entity_poly.type
_entity_poly.pdbx_seq_one_letter_code
_entity_poly.pdbx_strand_id
1 'polypeptide(L)'
;MAVEVKRKQNESVEGLLRRFQQRVLQSRVIFRAKATQYHIKPKTKRQIKESALRRKYLKEKRAYLQKIGKLPEDVPAGSFGAGRNQYIKR
;
A
#
# COMPACT_ATOMS: atom_id res chain seq x y z
N MET A 1 -1.07 16.08 -11.08
CA MET A 1 -1.30 14.87 -11.89
C MET A 1 -2.80 14.69 -11.94
N ALA A 2 -3.43 15.06 -13.06
CA ALA A 2 -4.88 15.00 -13.20
C ALA A 2 -5.30 13.56 -13.45
N VAL A 3 -6.30 13.09 -12.71
CA VAL A 3 -6.94 11.79 -12.95
C VAL A 3 -8.16 12.06 -13.82
N GLU A 4 -8.08 11.69 -15.08
CA GLU A 4 -9.16 11.91 -16.05
C GLU A 4 -9.84 10.60 -16.42
N VAL A 5 -11.18 10.63 -16.47
CA VAL A 5 -12.02 9.54 -16.97
C VAL A 5 -13.08 10.15 -17.87
N LYS A 6 -13.08 9.76 -19.15
CA LYS A 6 -14.11 10.17 -20.11
C LYS A 6 -15.30 9.21 -20.06
N ARG A 7 -16.50 9.73 -20.31
CA ARG A 7 -17.74 8.94 -20.39
C ARG A 7 -17.73 8.09 -21.66
N LYS A 8 -18.19 6.84 -21.55
CA LYS A 8 -18.44 5.96 -22.70
C LYS A 8 -19.90 6.10 -23.16
N GLN A 9 -20.16 5.87 -24.45
CA GLN A 9 -21.46 6.12 -25.09
C GLN A 9 -22.64 5.41 -24.38
N ASN A 10 -22.46 4.17 -23.93
CA ASN A 10 -23.52 3.35 -23.30
C ASN A 10 -23.30 3.16 -21.79
N GLU A 11 -22.79 4.17 -21.09
CA GLU A 11 -22.51 4.07 -19.67
C GLU A 11 -23.49 4.87 -18.80
N SER A 12 -23.92 4.25 -17.69
CA SER A 12 -24.60 4.93 -16.60
C SER A 12 -23.65 5.89 -15.86
N VAL A 13 -24.21 6.93 -15.27
CA VAL A 13 -23.43 7.92 -14.50
C VAL A 13 -22.72 7.25 -13.30
N GLU A 14 -23.37 6.28 -12.67
CA GLU A 14 -22.81 5.53 -11.55
C GLU A 14 -21.60 4.67 -11.97
N GLY A 15 -21.66 4.02 -13.15
CA GLY A 15 -20.53 3.29 -13.70
C GLY A 15 -19.30 4.17 -13.89
N LEU A 16 -19.52 5.39 -14.37
CA LEU A 16 -18.47 6.38 -14.57
C LEU A 16 -17.82 6.77 -13.24
N LEU A 17 -18.63 7.07 -12.22
CA LEU A 17 -18.16 7.40 -10.87
C LEU A 17 -17.33 6.28 -10.24
N ARG A 18 -17.77 5.02 -10.38
CA ARG A 18 -17.01 3.86 -9.89
C ARG A 18 -15.63 3.77 -10.53
N ARG A 19 -15.54 3.97 -11.86
CA ARG A 19 -14.24 3.98 -12.55
C ARG A 19 -13.37 5.14 -12.12
N PHE A 20 -13.95 6.32 -11.93
CA PHE A 20 -13.23 7.48 -11.42
C PHE A 20 -12.66 7.19 -10.03
N GLN A 21 -13.46 6.69 -9.10
CA GLN A 21 -13.01 6.32 -7.77
C GLN A 21 -11.87 5.30 -7.82
N GLN A 22 -12.00 4.25 -8.65
CA GLN A 22 -10.94 3.25 -8.79
C GLN A 22 -9.66 3.84 -9.38
N ARG A 23 -9.77 4.72 -10.38
CA ARG A 23 -8.60 5.39 -10.96
C ARG A 23 -7.94 6.33 -9.95
N VAL A 24 -8.70 7.04 -9.12
CA VAL A 24 -8.18 7.87 -8.03
C VAL A 24 -7.40 7.02 -7.03
N LEU A 25 -7.95 5.87 -6.60
CA LEU A 25 -7.26 4.95 -5.69
C LEU A 25 -5.95 4.40 -6.29
N GLN A 26 -6.00 3.93 -7.54
CA GLN A 26 -4.83 3.42 -8.26
C GLN A 26 -3.75 4.49 -8.45
N SER A 27 -4.15 5.72 -8.77
CA SER A 27 -3.21 6.84 -8.98
C SER A 27 -2.46 7.26 -7.73
N ARG A 28 -2.95 6.89 -6.53
CA ARG A 28 -2.44 7.35 -5.22
C ARG A 28 -2.29 8.87 -5.09
N VAL A 29 -3.01 9.65 -5.88
CA VAL A 29 -2.92 11.12 -5.91
C VAL A 29 -3.17 11.73 -4.53
N ILE A 30 -4.16 11.22 -3.80
CA ILE A 30 -4.50 11.67 -2.44
C ILE A 30 -3.37 11.34 -1.46
N PHE A 31 -2.78 10.14 -1.55
CA PHE A 31 -1.65 9.75 -0.69
C PHE A 31 -0.44 10.62 -0.92
N ARG A 32 -0.12 10.93 -2.18
CA ARG A 32 0.98 11.83 -2.52
C ARG A 32 0.73 13.23 -1.97
N ALA A 33 -0.48 13.78 -2.18
CA ALA A 33 -0.86 15.08 -1.65
C ALA A 33 -0.70 15.15 -0.13
N LYS A 34 -1.19 14.14 0.60
CA LYS A 34 -1.02 14.04 2.07
C LYS A 34 0.44 13.89 2.48
N ALA A 35 1.25 13.14 1.73
CA ALA A 35 2.66 12.94 2.05
C ALA A 35 3.49 14.21 1.86
N THR A 36 3.14 15.06 0.89
CA THR A 36 3.84 16.32 0.58
C THR A 36 3.20 17.55 1.21
N GLN A 37 2.13 17.39 2.00
CA GLN A 37 1.40 18.51 2.59
C GLN A 37 2.25 19.35 3.56
N TYR A 38 3.30 18.76 4.13
CA TYR A 38 4.25 19.43 5.03
C TYR A 38 5.69 19.19 4.59
N HIS A 39 6.57 20.13 4.94
CA HIS A 39 8.01 19.97 4.72
C HIS A 39 8.58 18.88 5.64
N ILE A 40 9.24 17.89 5.04
CA ILE A 40 9.93 16.81 5.75
C ILE A 40 11.44 17.05 5.64
N LYS A 41 12.12 17.18 6.78
CA LYS A 41 13.58 17.30 6.81
C LYS A 41 14.24 16.02 6.24
N PRO A 42 15.37 16.14 5.52
CA PRO A 42 16.10 14.98 5.03
C PRO A 42 16.57 14.11 6.20
N LYS A 43 16.55 12.78 6.00
CA LYS A 43 16.97 11.82 7.03
C LYS A 43 18.47 11.93 7.29
N THR A 44 18.86 11.83 8.57
CA THR A 44 20.28 11.76 8.94
C THR A 44 20.88 10.40 8.60
N LYS A 45 22.22 10.32 8.47
CA LYS A 45 22.93 9.04 8.21
C LYS A 45 22.56 7.94 9.22
N ARG A 46 22.41 8.32 10.50
CA ARG A 46 21.97 7.40 11.57
C ARG A 46 20.56 6.86 11.32
N GLN A 47 19.59 7.72 11.01
CA GLN A 47 18.21 7.31 10.73
C GLN A 47 18.12 6.40 9.50
N ILE A 48 18.93 6.68 8.46
CA ILE A 48 19.01 5.82 7.28
C ILE A 48 19.54 4.43 7.67
N LYS A 49 20.65 4.36 8.42
CA LYS A 49 21.24 3.10 8.90
C LYS A 49 20.23 2.29 9.73
N GLU A 50 19.58 2.92 10.70
CA GLU A 50 18.59 2.27 11.56
C GLU A 50 17.41 1.71 10.75
N SER A 51 16.89 2.49 9.80
CA SER A 51 15.81 2.02 8.92
C SER A 51 16.23 0.85 8.03
N ALA A 52 17.49 0.80 7.59
CA ALA A 52 18.03 -0.32 6.82
C ALA A 52 18.14 -1.59 7.67
N LEU A 53 18.69 -1.47 8.89
CA LEU A 53 18.80 -2.61 9.83
C LEU A 53 17.43 -3.16 10.19
N ARG A 54 16.44 -2.29 10.45
CA ARG A 54 15.05 -2.71 10.73
C ARG A 54 14.44 -3.45 9.56
N ARG A 55 14.66 -2.99 8.31
CA ARG A 55 14.18 -3.68 7.11
C ARG A 55 14.80 -5.08 6.96
N LYS A 56 16.11 -5.20 7.22
CA LYS A 56 16.82 -6.49 7.20
C LYS A 56 16.24 -7.46 8.23
N TYR A 57 16.12 -7.02 9.47
CA TYR A 57 15.53 -7.81 10.56
C TYR A 57 14.11 -8.29 10.23
N LEU A 58 13.24 -7.40 9.72
CA LEU A 58 11.88 -7.77 9.35
C LEU A 58 11.82 -8.76 8.19
N LYS A 59 12.77 -8.67 7.23
CA LYS A 59 12.88 -9.64 6.13
C LYS A 59 13.24 -11.03 6.65
N GLU A 60 14.25 -11.12 7.52
CA GLU A 60 14.68 -12.37 8.14
C GLU A 60 13.56 -12.98 9.01
N LYS A 61 12.90 -12.16 9.83
CA LYS A 61 11.76 -12.60 10.65
C LYS A 61 10.63 -13.15 9.79
N ARG A 62 10.27 -12.51 8.67
CA ARG A 62 9.25 -13.01 7.75
C ARG A 62 9.64 -14.35 7.13
N ALA A 63 10.88 -14.48 6.65
CA ALA A 63 11.37 -15.73 6.07
C ALA A 63 11.33 -16.88 7.09
N TYR A 64 11.72 -16.60 8.33
CA TYR A 64 11.60 -17.58 9.42
C TYR A 64 10.13 -17.97 9.68
N LEU A 65 9.22 -17.01 9.78
CA LEU A 65 7.80 -17.26 10.01
C LEU A 65 7.14 -18.06 8.87
N GLN A 66 7.56 -17.82 7.62
CA GLN A 66 7.15 -18.62 6.46
C GLN A 66 7.65 -20.06 6.58
N LYS A 67 8.93 -20.25 6.92
CA LYS A 67 9.54 -21.58 7.10
C LYS A 67 8.83 -22.43 8.16
N ILE A 68 8.37 -21.83 9.25
CA ILE A 68 7.64 -22.53 10.31
C ILE A 68 6.12 -22.59 10.06
N GLY A 69 5.64 -22.16 8.89
CA GLY A 69 4.22 -22.23 8.49
C GLY A 69 3.29 -21.25 9.22
N LYS A 70 3.83 -20.29 10.00
CA LYS A 70 3.02 -19.27 10.70
C LYS A 70 2.61 -18.10 9.81
N LEU A 71 3.12 -18.04 8.59
CA LEU A 71 2.74 -17.04 7.59
C LEU A 71 2.51 -17.76 6.25
N PRO A 72 1.38 -17.53 5.55
CA PRO A 72 1.17 -18.10 4.23
C PRO A 72 2.22 -17.58 3.25
N GLU A 73 2.75 -18.48 2.41
CA GLU A 73 3.79 -18.18 1.41
C GLU A 73 3.29 -17.21 0.33
N ASP A 74 1.98 -17.25 0.05
CA ASP A 74 1.31 -16.49 -1.00
C ASP A 74 1.03 -15.02 -0.66
N VAL A 75 1.56 -14.49 0.45
CA VAL A 75 1.38 -13.08 0.81
C VAL A 75 2.51 -12.27 0.19
N PRO A 76 2.32 -11.61 -0.98
CA PRO A 76 3.36 -10.78 -1.56
C PRO A 76 3.68 -9.66 -0.58
N ALA A 77 4.97 -9.31 -0.45
CA ALA A 77 5.49 -8.36 0.53
C ALA A 77 4.88 -6.93 0.49
N GLY A 78 3.97 -6.65 -0.46
CA GLY A 78 3.23 -5.41 -0.63
C GLY A 78 1.71 -5.53 -0.62
N SER A 79 1.11 -6.66 -0.23
CA SER A 79 -0.34 -6.77 -0.07
C SER A 79 -0.81 -6.02 1.18
N PHE A 80 -1.00 -4.71 1.03
CA PHE A 80 -1.64 -3.86 2.04
C PHE A 80 -3.13 -4.24 2.18
N GLY A 81 -3.43 -5.32 2.88
CA GLY A 81 -4.81 -5.71 3.19
C GLY A 81 -5.09 -7.19 3.43
N ALA A 82 -4.21 -8.10 2.99
CA ALA A 82 -4.51 -9.54 3.05
C ALA A 82 -4.42 -10.17 4.46
N GLY A 83 -3.90 -9.44 5.46
CA GLY A 83 -3.68 -9.96 6.82
C GLY A 83 -4.56 -9.37 7.92
N ARG A 84 -5.51 -8.47 7.61
CA ARG A 84 -6.35 -7.84 8.66
C ARG A 84 -7.55 -8.69 9.10
N ASN A 85 -7.84 -9.79 8.42
CA ASN A 85 -9.05 -10.58 8.66
C ASN A 85 -8.77 -12.05 9.01
N GLN A 86 -7.69 -12.33 9.76
CA GLN A 86 -7.41 -13.68 10.27
C GLN A 86 -7.43 -13.82 11.79
N TYR A 87 -7.89 -12.79 12.52
CA TYR A 87 -8.08 -12.86 13.98
C TYR A 87 -9.50 -12.49 14.41
N ILE A 88 -10.50 -12.80 13.57
CA ILE A 88 -11.90 -12.89 13.98
C ILE A 88 -12.35 -14.33 13.69
N LYS A 89 -11.86 -15.27 14.50
CA LYS A 89 -12.60 -16.51 14.74
C LYS A 89 -13.07 -16.43 16.19
N ARG A 90 -14.40 -16.49 16.33
CA ARG A 90 -15.09 -16.72 17.60
C ARG A 90 -14.54 -17.95 18.29
#